data_AF-A0A512NRH8-F1
#
_entry.id   AF-A0A512NRH8-F1
#
_cell.length_a   1.000
_cell.length_b   1.000
_cell.length_c   1.000
_cell.angle_alpha   90.00
_cell.angle_beta   90.00
_cell.angle_gamma   90.00
#
_symmetry.space_group_name_H-M   'P 1'
#
loop_
_entity.id
_entity.type
_entity.pdbx_description
1 polymer ?
#
loop_
_entity_poly.entity_id
_entity_poly.type
_entity_poly.pdbx_seq_one_letter_code
_entity_poly.pdbx_strand_id
1 'polypeptide(L)' 'MQLSQHNLERAASDHRPGVAQACVDYGFRAGTDSYGRCVSREIEARRYREAAAVPAASATYPAR' A
#
# COMPACT_ATOMS: atom_id res chain seq x y z
N MET A 1 9.86 13.60 -26.47
CA MET A 1 8.87 14.20 -25.55
C MET A 1 7.87 13.19 -24.98
N GLN A 2 7.48 12.12 -25.69
CA GLN A 2 6.49 11.12 -25.21
C GLN A 2 6.88 10.30 -23.95
N LEU A 3 8.16 9.95 -23.77
CA LEU A 3 8.60 9.13 -22.61
C LEU A 3 8.37 9.81 -21.25
N SER A 4 8.39 11.14 -21.18
CA SER A 4 8.18 11.88 -19.92
C SER A 4 6.71 11.84 -19.47
N GLN A 5 5.77 11.89 -20.43
CA GLN A 5 4.33 11.85 -20.16
C GLN A 5 3.90 10.47 -19.66
N HIS A 6 4.37 9.41 -20.33
CA HIS A 6 4.07 8.02 -19.96
C HIS A 6 4.56 7.65 -18.55
N ASN A 7 5.71 8.20 -18.12
CA ASN A 7 6.23 8.01 -16.76
C ASN A 7 5.39 8.71 -15.70
N LEU A 8 4.86 9.90 -16.02
CA LEU A 8 3.96 10.66 -15.13
C LEU A 8 2.62 9.93 -14.96
N GLU A 9 2.06 9.38 -16.06
CA GLU A 9 0.81 8.62 -16.07
C GLU A 9 0.93 7.30 -15.28
N ARG A 10 2.08 6.63 -15.36
CA ARG A 10 2.35 5.43 -14.56
C ARG A 10 2.48 5.72 -13.06
N ALA A 11 3.09 6.84 -12.68
CA ALA A 11 3.19 7.25 -11.28
C ALA A 11 1.81 7.60 -10.67
N ALA A 12 0.91 8.19 -11.46
CA ALA A 12 -0.46 8.50 -11.03
C ALA A 12 -1.31 7.23 -10.83
N SER A 13 -1.10 6.21 -11.64
CA SER A 13 -1.83 4.93 -11.53
C SER A 13 -1.45 4.10 -10.30
N ASP A 14 -0.31 4.39 -9.65
CA ASP A 14 0.16 3.75 -8.41
C ASP A 14 -0.06 4.64 -7.17
N HIS A 15 -0.89 5.67 -7.28
CA HIS A 15 -1.26 6.48 -6.11
C HIS A 15 -2.21 5.70 -5.21
N ARG A 16 -1.68 4.76 -4.42
CA ARG A 16 -2.43 4.14 -3.35
C ARG A 16 -2.65 5.16 -2.23
N PRO A 17 -3.90 5.49 -1.86
CA PRO A 17 -4.15 6.37 -0.73
C PRO A 17 -3.48 5.81 0.52
N GLY A 18 -2.94 6.71 1.34
CA GLY A 18 -2.42 6.35 2.66
C GLY A 18 -3.54 5.77 3.52
N VAL A 19 -3.17 4.96 4.52
CA VAL A 19 -4.14 4.26 5.38
C VAL A 19 -5.17 5.22 6.00
N ALA A 20 -4.73 6.40 6.45
CA ALA A 20 -5.61 7.43 7.00
C ALA A 20 -6.67 7.90 5.99
N GLN A 21 -6.26 8.16 4.75
CA GLN A 21 -7.16 8.60 3.68
C GLN A 21 -8.17 7.50 3.32
N ALA A 22 -7.71 6.25 3.20
CA ALA A 22 -8.60 5.12 2.93
C ALA A 22 -9.69 4.96 4.01
N CYS A 23 -9.34 5.13 5.29
CA CYS A 23 -10.32 5.10 6.37
C CYS A 23 -11.33 6.26 6.30
N VAL A 24 -10.91 7.45 5.87
CA VAL A 24 -11.84 8.56 5.63
C VAL A 24 -12.77 8.28 4.45
N ASP A 25 -12.24 7.71 3.37
CA ASP A 25 -13.01 7.34 2.18
C ASP A 25 -14.05 6.24 2.49
N TYR A 26 -13.74 5.34 3.44
CA TYR A 26 -14.69 4.37 3.98
C TYR A 26 -15.77 4.98 4.89
N GLY A 27 -15.67 6.28 5.22
CA GLY A 27 -16.63 7.00 6.04
C GLY A 27 -16.30 7.06 7.53
N PHE A 28 -15.09 6.65 7.95
CA PHE A 28 -14.68 6.82 9.34
C PHE A 28 -14.29 8.28 9.62
N ARG A 29 -14.91 8.88 10.64
CA ARG A 29 -14.56 10.24 11.08
C ARG A 29 -13.24 10.23 11.84
N ALA A 30 -12.28 11.03 11.36
CA ALA A 30 -11.00 11.24 12.03
C ALA A 30 -11.17 11.67 13.49
N GLY A 31 -10.32 11.16 14.38
CA GLY A 31 -10.37 11.44 15.81
C GLY A 31 -11.36 10.59 16.61
N THR A 32 -12.07 9.64 15.99
CA THR A 32 -12.91 8.66 16.70
C THR A 32 -12.19 7.35 16.96
N ASP A 33 -12.62 6.59 17.97
CA ASP A 33 -12.08 5.24 18.24
C ASP A 33 -12.27 4.29 17.05
N SER A 34 -13.38 4.44 16.32
CA SER A 34 -13.68 3.64 15.12
C SER A 34 -12.66 3.93 14.00
N TYR A 35 -12.28 5.19 13.82
CA TYR A 35 -11.20 5.58 12.91
C TYR A 35 -9.85 5.01 13.35
N GLY A 36 -9.51 5.11 14.64
CA GLY A 36 -8.27 4.52 15.18
C GLY A 36 -8.18 3.01 14.91
N ARG A 37 -9.28 2.29 15.14
CA ARG A 37 -9.37 0.85 14.85
C ARG A 37 -9.24 0.53 13.37
N CYS A 38 -9.82 1.34 12.48
CA CYS A 38 -9.65 1.19 11.03
C CYS A 38 -8.16 1.32 10.64
N VAL A 39 -7.52 2.40 11.08
CA VAL A 39 -6.12 2.68 10.75
C VAL A 39 -5.19 1.56 11.21
N SER A 40 -5.34 1.08 12.44
CA SER A 40 -4.52 -0.03 12.95
C SER A 40 -4.68 -1.30 12.12
N ARG A 41 -5.91 -1.66 11.74
CA ARG A 41 -6.17 -2.86 10.93
C ARG A 41 -5.61 -2.75 9.51
N GLU A 42 -5.74 -1.59 8.89
CA GLU A 42 -5.22 -1.35 7.54
C GLU A 42 -3.69 -1.32 7.50
N ILE A 43 -3.04 -0.76 8.54
CA ILE A 43 -1.58 -0.86 8.69
C ILE A 43 -1.16 -2.33 8.80
N GLU A 44 -1.80 -3.11 9.67
CA GLU A 44 -1.51 -4.53 9.85
C GLU A 44 -1.75 -5.32 8.54
N ALA A 45 -2.87 -5.08 7.86
CA ALA A 45 -3.20 -5.71 6.59
C ALA A 45 -2.17 -5.38 5.50
N ARG A 46 -1.70 -4.13 5.42
CA ARG A 46 -0.66 -3.74 4.47
C ARG A 46 0.66 -4.43 4.82
N ARG A 47 1.07 -4.45 6.09
CA ARG A 47 2.27 -5.17 6.55
C ARG A 47 2.21 -6.65 6.19
N TYR A 48 1.06 -7.29 6.40
CA TYR A 48 0.86 -8.69 6.04
C TYR A 48 0.96 -8.91 4.53
N ARG A 49 0.34 -8.05 3.71
CA ARG A 49 0.45 -8.12 2.24
C ARG A 49 1.87 -7.87 1.76
N GLU A 50 2.60 -6.93 2.36
CA GLU A 50 4.01 -6.68 2.06
C GLU A 50 4.86 -7.89 2.41
N ALA A 51 4.68 -8.49 3.59
CA ALA A 51 5.36 -9.70 4.02
C ALA A 51 5.03 -10.91 3.14
N ALA A 52 3.78 -11.04 2.68
CA ALA A 52 3.34 -12.09 1.76
C ALA A 52 3.78 -11.84 0.31
N ALA A 53 3.96 -10.56 -0.08
CA ALA A 53 4.41 -10.15 -1.40
C ALA A 53 5.93 -10.19 -1.54
N VAL A 54 6.70 -10.38 -0.46
CA VAL A 54 8.11 -10.82 -0.56
C VAL A 54 8.09 -12.15 -1.31
N PRO A 55 8.46 -12.18 -2.60
CA PRO A 55 8.52 -13.44 -3.32
C PRO A 55 9.66 -14.24 -2.71
N ALA A 56 9.72 -15.53 -3.02
CA ALA A 56 10.93 -16.35 -2.93
C ALA A 56 12.11 -15.80 -3.78
N ALA A 57 12.23 -14.48 -4.00
CA ALA A 57 13.34 -13.79 -4.64
C ALA A 57 14.60 -13.78 -3.76
N SER A 58 14.49 -14.08 -2.46
CA SER A 58 15.64 -14.41 -1.62
C SER A 58 16.05 -15.89 -1.70
N ALA A 59 15.24 -16.75 -2.34
CA ALA A 59 15.60 -18.14 -2.63
C ALA A 59 16.28 -18.25 -4.01
N THR A 60 17.24 -17.37 -4.28
CA THR A 60 18.36 -17.78 -5.13
C THR A 60 19.12 -18.83 -4.32
N TYR A 61 18.71 -20.09 -4.48
CA TYR A 61 19.51 -21.23 -4.04
C TYR A 61 20.95 -21.04 -4.57
N PRO A 62 22.01 -21.16 -3.75
CA PRO A 62 23.35 -21.21 -4.31
C PRO A 62 23.43 -22.42 -5.24
N ALA A 63 23.85 -22.18 -6.48
CA ALA A 63 24.18 -23.24 -7.41
C ALA A 63 25.24 -24.15 -6.78
N ARG A 64 24.98 -25.46 -6.82
CA ARG A 64 25.82 -26.50 -6.22
C ARG A 64 26.73 -27.11 -7.26
#